data_AF-A0A373CFY0-F1
#
_entry.id   AF-A0A373CFY0-F1
#
_cell.length_a   1.000
_cell.length_b   1.000
_cell.length_c   1.000
_cell.angle_alpha   90.00
_cell.angle_beta   90.00
_cell.angle_gamma   90.00
#
_symmetry.space_group_name_H-M   'P 1'
#
loop_
_entity.id
_entity.type
_entity.pdbx_description
1 polymer ?
#
loop_
_entity_poly.entity_id
_entity_poly.type
_entity_poly.pdbx_seq_one_letter_code
_entity_poly.pdbx_strand_id
1 'polypeptide(L)'
;MKVTIPVWKLVDMYKGKYPYGHFFDDKTLKFFGERLSDMRVLSNTETVKDCQGETHECYVLSRLQRKHPAGPRRTYAYFDVETLEHIAG
;
A
#
# COMPACT_ATOMS: atom_id res chain seq x y z
N MET A 1 3.49 -22.65 -1.75
CA MET A 1 2.95 -21.29 -1.55
C MET A 1 4.11 -20.32 -1.61
N LYS A 2 4.14 -19.41 -2.59
CA LYS A 2 5.12 -18.31 -2.58
C LYS A 2 4.79 -17.43 -1.37
N VAL A 3 5.76 -17.19 -0.50
CA VAL A 3 5.58 -16.42 0.73
C VAL A 3 5.39 -14.96 0.34
N THR A 4 4.16 -14.46 0.44
CA THR A 4 3.85 -13.02 0.36
C THR A 4 4.54 -12.32 1.53
N ILE A 5 5.18 -11.18 1.30
CA ILE A 5 5.82 -10.45 2.41
C ILE A 5 4.75 -10.01 3.42
N PRO A 6 5.01 -10.12 4.72
CA PRO A 6 4.06 -9.65 5.72
C PRO A 6 3.99 -8.11 5.70
N VAL A 7 2.85 -7.54 6.10
CA VAL A 7 2.64 -6.08 6.00
C VAL A 7 3.68 -5.28 6.79
N TRP A 8 4.15 -5.79 7.93
CA TRP A 8 5.18 -5.13 8.73
C TRP A 8 6.50 -4.99 7.96
N LYS A 9 6.83 -5.93 7.07
CA LYS A 9 8.03 -5.85 6.23
C LYS A 9 7.89 -4.77 5.17
N LEU A 10 6.71 -4.63 4.56
CA LEU A 10 6.44 -3.53 3.64
C LEU A 10 6.52 -2.16 4.34
N VAL A 11 5.97 -2.05 5.56
CA VAL A 11 6.07 -0.83 6.38
C VAL A 11 7.52 -0.49 6.69
N ASP A 12 8.32 -1.48 7.10
CA ASP A 12 9.73 -1.29 7.44
C ASP A 12 10.56 -0.83 6.23
N MET A 13 10.40 -1.50 5.09
CA MET A 13 11.04 -1.09 3.83
C MET A 13 10.65 0.34 3.43
N TYR A 14 9.34 0.67 3.49
CA TYR A 14 8.86 2.01 3.15
C TYR A 14 9.45 3.06 4.08
N LYS A 15 9.48 2.84 5.39
CA LYS A 15 10.05 3.80 6.35
C LYS A 15 11.57 3.92 6.25
N GLY A 16 12.26 2.84 5.89
CA GLY A 16 13.69 2.87 5.61
C GLY A 16 14.03 3.76 4.41
N LYS A 17 13.21 3.70 3.36
CA LYS A 17 13.40 4.50 2.14
C LYS A 17 12.83 5.92 2.23
N TYR A 18 11.71 6.07 2.93
CA TYR A 18 11.01 7.34 3.16
C TYR A 18 10.86 7.60 4.66
N PRO A 19 11.91 8.04 5.37
CA PRO A 19 11.86 8.31 6.81
C PRO A 19 10.82 9.36 7.21
N TYR A 20 10.49 10.28 6.28
CA TYR A 20 9.47 11.31 6.44
C TYR A 20 8.15 10.97 5.71
N GLY A 21 8.01 9.74 5.21
CA GLY A 21 6.83 9.28 4.49
C GLY A 21 5.65 9.04 5.42
N HIS A 22 4.51 9.65 5.12
CA HIS A 22 3.34 9.65 6.01
C HIS A 22 2.31 8.55 5.75
N PHE A 23 2.53 7.69 4.75
CA PHE A 23 1.50 6.73 4.31
C PHE A 23 1.04 5.81 5.45
N PHE A 24 1.99 5.28 6.23
CA PHE A 24 1.74 4.34 7.33
C PHE A 24 1.70 5.01 8.71
N ASP A 25 1.63 6.34 8.77
CA ASP A 25 1.54 7.06 10.04
C ASP A 25 0.18 6.87 10.69
N ASP A 26 0.18 6.70 12.01
CA ASP A 26 -1.05 6.47 12.79
C ASP A 26 -2.11 7.56 12.53
N LYS A 27 -1.70 8.83 12.45
CA LYS A 27 -2.59 9.95 12.14
C LYS A 27 -3.21 9.83 10.74
N THR A 28 -2.42 9.46 9.74
CA THR A 28 -2.88 9.24 8.36
C THR A 28 -3.85 8.07 8.30
N LEU A 29 -3.51 6.94 8.91
CA LEU A 29 -4.39 5.77 8.96
C LEU A 29 -5.72 6.08 9.66
N LYS A 30 -5.67 6.76 10.81
CA LYS A 30 -6.86 7.20 11.56
C LYS A 30 -7.74 8.18 10.78
N PHE A 31 -7.12 9.05 9.98
CA PHE A 31 -7.83 9.95 9.08
C PHE A 31 -8.68 9.17 8.07
N PHE A 32 -8.11 8.15 7.42
CA PHE A 32 -8.82 7.28 6.46
C PHE A 32 -9.66 6.16 7.10
N GLY A 33 -9.60 6.01 8.44
CA GLY A 33 -10.34 4.96 9.16
C GLY A 33 -9.74 3.56 8.99
N GLU A 34 -8.43 3.50 8.79
CA GLU A 34 -7.66 2.31 8.54
C GLU A 34 -6.86 1.87 9.77
N ARG A 35 -6.39 0.62 9.73
CA ARG A 35 -5.53 0.02 10.75
C ARG A 35 -4.53 -0.89 10.07
N LEU A 36 -3.27 -0.88 10.52
CA LEU A 36 -2.25 -1.83 10.04
C LEU A 36 -2.68 -3.28 10.23
N SER A 37 -3.41 -3.58 11.32
CA SER A 37 -3.95 -4.93 11.61
C SER A 37 -4.91 -5.44 10.54
N ASP A 38 -5.57 -4.55 9.81
CA ASP A 38 -6.57 -4.88 8.78
C ASP A 38 -5.97 -4.92 7.38
N MET A 39 -4.68 -4.59 7.23
CA MET A 39 -3.98 -4.54 5.95
C MET A 39 -3.31 -5.88 5.62
N ARG A 40 -3.30 -6.24 4.34
CA ARG A 40 -2.65 -7.46 3.83
C ARG A 40 -1.97 -7.16 2.50
N VAL A 41 -0.76 -7.69 2.30
CA VAL A 41 -0.13 -7.74 0.99
C VAL A 41 -0.70 -8.96 0.26
N LEU A 42 -1.37 -8.75 -0.87
CA LEU A 42 -2.21 -9.79 -1.51
C LEU A 42 -1.45 -10.73 -2.44
N SER A 43 -0.48 -10.19 -3.16
CA SER A 43 0.31 -10.90 -4.17
C SER A 43 1.79 -10.69 -3.90
N ASN A 44 2.64 -11.50 -4.55
CA ASN A 44 4.07 -11.21 -4.53
C ASN A 44 4.31 -9.86 -5.20
N THR A 45 3.84 -9.70 -6.42
CA THR A 45 3.91 -8.49 -7.24
C THR A 45 2.81 -8.52 -8.30
N GLU A 46 2.35 -7.35 -8.73
CA GLU A 46 1.45 -7.16 -9.88
C GLU A 46 1.99 -6.06 -10.80
N THR A 47 1.79 -6.25 -12.10
CA THR A 47 2.14 -5.26 -13.11
C THR A 47 1.04 -4.21 -13.21
N VAL A 48 1.34 -2.96 -12.84
CA VAL A 48 0.40 -1.83 -12.84
C VAL A 48 0.90 -0.77 -13.80
N LYS A 49 0.00 -0.24 -14.63
CA LYS A 49 0.30 0.89 -15.51
C LYS A 49 -0.08 2.18 -14.80
N ASP A 50 0.85 3.11 -14.69
CA ASP A 50 0.60 4.41 -14.07
C ASP A 50 -0.19 5.34 -15.00
N CYS A 51 -0.46 6.56 -14.54
CA CYS A 51 -1.19 7.57 -15.32
C CYS A 51 -0.40 8.13 -16.50
N GLN A 52 0.93 7.98 -16.54
CA GLN A 52 1.80 8.38 -17.65
C GLN A 52 1.95 7.27 -18.70
N GLY A 53 1.51 6.06 -18.36
CA GLY A 53 1.57 4.88 -19.18
C GLY A 53 2.82 4.03 -18.99
N GLU A 54 3.62 4.33 -17.97
CA GLU A 54 4.76 3.54 -17.53
C GLU A 54 4.27 2.30 -16.77
N THR A 55 5.01 1.21 -16.88
CA THR A 55 4.63 -0.08 -16.32
C THR A 55 5.53 -0.39 -15.12
N HIS A 56 4.90 -0.64 -13.98
CA HIS A 56 5.55 -0.86 -12.70
C HIS A 56 5.24 -2.26 -12.18
N GLU A 57 6.25 -2.91 -11.61
CA GLU A 57 6.03 -4.10 -10.80
C GLU A 57 5.78 -3.66 -9.35
N CYS A 58 4.60 -3.97 -8.80
CA CYS A 58 4.12 -3.40 -7.55
C CYS A 58 3.73 -4.46 -6.51
N TYR A 59 4.05 -4.21 -5.23
CA TYR A 59 3.37 -4.83 -4.11
C TYR A 59 1.94 -4.30 -4.00
N VAL A 60 0.97 -5.21 -3.89
CA VAL A 60 -0.44 -4.85 -3.73
C VAL A 60 -0.84 -4.89 -2.26
N LEU A 61 -1.08 -3.72 -1.68
CA LEU A 61 -1.55 -3.57 -0.31
C LEU A 61 -3.08 -3.42 -0.28
N SER A 62 -3.77 -4.43 0.23
CA SER A 62 -5.18 -4.34 0.57
C SER A 62 -5.38 -3.62 1.90
N ARG A 63 -6.27 -2.63 1.93
CA ARG A 63 -6.60 -1.81 3.10
C ARG A 63 -8.10 -1.61 3.24
N LEU A 64 -8.62 -1.69 4.46
CA LEU A 64 -10.04 -1.40 4.75
C LEU A 64 -10.20 0.07 5.11
N GLN A 65 -10.76 0.85 4.19
CA GLN A 65 -11.07 2.26 4.42
C GLN A 65 -12.48 2.42 4.95
N ARG A 66 -12.61 2.63 6.26
CA ARG A 66 -13.91 2.84 6.91
C ARG A 66 -14.48 4.23 6.68
N LYS A 67 -13.63 5.22 6.40
CA LYS A 67 -14.03 6.61 6.13
C LYS A 67 -13.90 6.98 4.65
N HIS A 68 -14.04 6.00 3.75
CA HIS A 68 -14.00 6.26 2.32
C HIS A 68 -15.25 7.09 1.89
N PRO A 69 -15.13 8.07 0.96
CA PRO A 69 -16.24 8.94 0.57
C PRO A 69 -17.49 8.21 0.06
N ALA A 70 -17.29 7.08 -0.63
CA ALA A 70 -18.37 6.22 -1.14
C ALA A 70 -18.83 5.12 -0.15
N GLY A 71 -18.58 5.29 1.14
CA GLY A 71 -18.88 4.30 2.19
C GLY A 71 -17.76 3.29 2.45
N PRO A 72 -17.79 2.57 3.59
CA PRO A 72 -16.73 1.66 4.00
C PRO A 72 -16.43 0.59 2.94
N ARG A 73 -15.18 0.52 2.48
CA ARG A 73 -14.79 -0.45 1.44
C ARG A 73 -13.34 -0.90 1.54
N ARG A 74 -13.06 -2.03 0.90
CA ARG A 74 -11.68 -2.44 0.62
C ARG A 74 -11.15 -1.60 -0.54
N THR A 75 -9.97 -1.03 -0.36
CA THR A 75 -9.19 -0.37 -1.41
C THR A 75 -7.83 -1.03 -1.52
N TYR A 76 -7.15 -0.76 -2.63
CA TYR A 76 -5.83 -1.30 -2.93
C TYR A 76 -4.88 -0.13 -3.17
N ALA A 77 -3.68 -0.26 -2.60
CA ALA A 77 -2.58 0.66 -2.82
C ALA A 77 -1.43 -0.13 -3.46
N TYR A 78 -0.80 0.45 -4.46
CA TYR A 78 0.26 -0.19 -5.23
C TYR A 78 1.58 0.47 -4.86
N PHE A 79 2.56 -0.32 -4.49
CA PHE A 79 3.91 0.15 -4.15
C PHE A 79 4.90 -0.46 -5.11
N ASP A 80 5.56 0.37 -5.92
CA ASP A 80 6.59 -0.09 -6.83
C ASP A 80 7.69 -0.85 -6.06
N VAL A 81 8.14 -1.98 -6.60
CA VAL A 81 9.07 -2.88 -5.91
C VAL A 81 10.47 -2.26 -5.81
N GLU A 82 10.86 -1.45 -6.79
CA GLU A 82 12.17 -0.80 -6.83
C GLU A 82 12.15 0.50 -6.02
N THR A 83 11.14 1.34 -6.25
CA THR A 83 11.08 2.67 -5.66
C THR A 83 10.37 2.69 -4.32
N LEU A 84 9.44 1.77 -4.05
CA LEU A 84 8.49 1.82 -2.92
C LEU A 84 7.60 3.08 -2.95
N GLU A 85 7.51 3.75 -4.10
CA GLU A 85 6.57 4.83 -4.29
C GLU A 85 5.17 4.28 -4.43
N HIS A 86 4.21 5.04 -3.92
CA HIS A 86 2.81 4.72 -4.08
C HIS A 86 2.34 5.10 -5.48
N ILE A 87 2.05 4.12 -6.32
CA ILE A 87 1.58 4.31 -7.69
C ILE A 87 0.05 4.40 -7.69
N ALA A 88 -0.46 5.48 -8.27
CA ALA A 88 -1.89 5.61 -8.55
C ALA A 88 -2.21 4.79 -9.81
N GLY A 89 -2.84 3.63 -9.62
CA GLY A 89 -3.45 2.84 -10.70
C GLY A 89 -4.87 3.30 -11.05
#